data_AF-A0A4Q4CRK3-F1
#
_entry.id   AF-A0A4Q4CRK3-F1
#
_cell.length_a   1.000
_cell.length_b   1.000
_cell.length_c   1.000
_cell.angle_alpha   90.00
_cell.angle_beta   90.00
_cell.angle_gamma   90.00
#
_symmetry.space_group_name_H-M   'P 1'
#
loop_
_entity.id
_entity.type
_entity.pdbx_description
1 polymer ?
#
loop_
_entity_poly.entity_id
_entity_poly.type
_entity_poly.pdbx_seq_one_letter_code
_entity_poly.pdbx_strand_id
1 'polypeptide(L)'
;MTAPRRALLAALPLLATPAVLRAQSAPWPSRPLRMIIPFPPGASTDAVGRTTASVIGARIGQPVVAENRGGAGGNIGAEAAAKS
;
A
#
# COMPACT_ATOMS: atom_id res chain seq x y z
N MET A 1 -44.91 -31.62 6.34
CA MET A 1 -44.12 -31.41 7.56
C MET A 1 -43.85 -29.92 7.70
N THR A 2 -44.67 -29.21 8.47
CA THR A 2 -44.57 -27.75 8.65
C THR A 2 -43.52 -27.46 9.71
N ALA A 3 -42.36 -26.94 9.32
CA ALA A 3 -41.34 -26.52 10.28
C ALA A 3 -41.91 -25.41 11.19
N PRO A 4 -41.74 -25.50 12.52
CA PRO A 4 -42.31 -24.52 13.44
C PRO A 4 -41.64 -23.16 13.22
N ARG A 5 -42.42 -22.07 13.17
CA ARG A 5 -41.92 -20.68 13.00
C ARG A 5 -40.77 -20.31 13.96
N ARG A 6 -40.68 -20.96 15.13
CA ARG A 6 -39.59 -20.80 16.10
C ARG A 6 -38.24 -21.33 15.61
N ALA A 7 -38.22 -22.37 14.77
CA ALA A 7 -37.00 -22.90 14.16
C ALA A 7 -36.41 -21.92 13.12
N LEU A 8 -37.27 -21.17 12.42
CA LEU A 8 -36.83 -20.09 11.51
C LEU A 8 -36.19 -18.92 12.26
N LEU A 9 -36.66 -18.60 13.47
CA LEU A 9 -36.09 -17.53 14.29
C LEU A 9 -34.76 -17.90 14.95
N ALA A 10 -34.54 -19.19 15.25
CA ALA A 10 -33.29 -19.69 15.81
C ALA A 10 -32.14 -19.76 14.78
N ALA A 11 -32.44 -19.67 13.48
CA ALA A 11 -31.45 -19.62 12.41
C ALA A 11 -30.96 -18.19 12.07
N LEU A 12 -31.67 -17.15 12.54
CA LEU A 12 -31.30 -15.75 12.32
C LEU A 12 -29.93 -15.35 12.91
N PRO A 13 -29.46 -15.86 14.06
CA PRO A 13 -28.14 -15.50 14.58
C PRO A 13 -27.00 -16.07 13.70
N LEU A 14 -27.26 -17.17 12.96
CA LEU A 14 -26.25 -17.78 12.09
C LEU A 14 -26.02 -16.95 10.82
N LEU A 15 -27.05 -16.25 10.34
CA LEU A 15 -26.98 -15.27 9.24
C LEU A 15 -26.41 -13.91 9.68
N ALA A 16 -26.34 -13.65 11.00
CA ALA A 16 -25.82 -12.43 11.59
C ALA A 16 -24.39 -12.58 12.14
N THR A 17 -23.68 -13.67 11.81
CA THR A 17 -22.25 -13.77 12.09
C THR A 17 -21.50 -12.97 11.01
N PRO A 18 -20.80 -11.86 11.33
CA PRO A 18 -19.88 -11.24 10.39
C PRO A 18 -18.64 -12.13 10.26
N ALA A 19 -18.79 -13.31 9.66
CA ALA A 19 -17.73 -14.30 9.52
C ALA A 19 -16.65 -13.89 8.50
N VAL A 20 -16.75 -12.71 7.86
CA VAL A 20 -15.80 -12.31 6.79
C VAL A 20 -15.33 -10.85 6.88
N LEU A 21 -15.76 -10.04 7.86
CA LEU A 21 -15.07 -8.77 8.14
C LEU A 21 -13.81 -9.03 8.97
N ARG A 22 -12.89 -9.80 8.40
CA ARG A 22 -11.52 -9.73 8.85
C ARG A 22 -10.97 -8.41 8.33
N ALA A 23 -10.79 -7.45 9.23
CA ALA A 23 -9.94 -6.29 9.05
C ALA A 23 -8.46 -6.72 8.90
N GLN A 24 -8.17 -7.68 8.02
CA GLN A 24 -6.81 -8.06 7.69
C GLN A 24 -6.26 -6.87 6.92
N SER A 25 -5.26 -6.22 7.49
CA SER A 25 -4.44 -5.25 6.79
C SER A 25 -4.12 -5.81 5.41
N ALA A 26 -4.52 -5.08 4.34
CA ALA A 26 -4.22 -5.51 2.98
C ALA A 26 -2.71 -5.83 2.89
N PRO A 27 -2.31 -6.94 2.23
CA PRO A 27 -0.91 -7.29 2.11
C PRO A 27 -0.12 -6.09 1.63
N TRP A 28 0.99 -5.80 2.30
CA TRP A 28 1.86 -4.72 1.84
C TRP A 28 2.41 -5.08 0.45
N PRO A 29 2.49 -4.12 -0.49
CA PRO A 29 1.98 -2.75 -0.41
C PRO A 29 0.50 -2.67 -0.77
N SER A 30 -0.26 -1.92 0.02
CA SER A 30 -1.69 -1.67 -0.25
C SER A 30 -1.96 -0.44 -1.12
N ARG A 31 -0.91 0.34 -1.43
CA ARG A 31 -0.95 1.56 -2.24
C ARG A 31 0.38 1.76 -2.97
N PRO A 32 0.43 2.57 -4.05
CA PRO A 32 1.67 2.97 -4.68
C PRO A 32 2.70 3.50 -3.68
N LEU A 33 3.96 3.11 -3.85
CA LEU A 33 5.08 3.57 -3.03
C LEU A 33 5.70 4.82 -3.64
N ARG A 34 6.24 5.70 -2.80
CA ARG A 34 7.06 6.84 -3.20
C ARG A 34 8.53 6.53 -2.99
N MET A 35 9.33 6.67 -4.03
CA MET A 35 10.79 6.61 -3.95
C MET A 35 11.34 8.03 -4.02
N ILE A 36 11.85 8.53 -2.90
CA ILE A 36 12.43 9.87 -2.84
C ILE A 36 13.89 9.82 -3.31
N ILE A 37 14.19 10.63 -4.31
CA ILE A 37 15.54 10.80 -4.86
C ILE A 37 16.05 12.17 -4.38
N PRO A 38 17.03 12.24 -3.47
CA PRO A 38 17.45 13.49 -2.83
C PRO A 38 18.34 14.38 -3.72
N PHE A 39 18.22 14.23 -5.05
CA PHE A 39 19.03 14.93 -6.05
C PHE A 39 18.15 15.41 -7.22
N PRO A 40 18.63 16.41 -8.00
CA PRO A 40 17.91 16.91 -9.17
C PRO A 40 17.62 15.80 -10.21
N PRO A 41 16.55 15.96 -11.02
CA PRO A 41 16.30 15.08 -12.17
C PRO A 41 17.50 15.04 -13.12
N GLY A 42 17.77 13.87 -13.72
CA GLY A 42 18.87 13.68 -14.67
C GLY A 42 20.26 13.46 -14.03
N ALA A 43 20.41 13.59 -12.71
CA ALA A 43 21.62 13.14 -12.01
C ALA A 43 21.76 11.60 -12.10
N SER A 44 22.97 11.07 -11.88
CA SER A 44 23.20 9.61 -11.87
C SER A 44 22.28 8.88 -10.89
N THR A 45 22.02 9.46 -9.72
CA THR A 45 21.08 8.93 -8.72
C THR A 45 19.63 8.87 -9.24
N ASP A 46 19.22 9.80 -10.11
CA ASP A 46 17.89 9.81 -10.71
C ASP A 46 17.71 8.67 -11.70
N ALA A 47 18.70 8.45 -12.57
CA ALA A 47 18.70 7.34 -13.53
C ALA A 47 18.64 5.97 -12.83
N VAL A 48 19.47 5.78 -11.79
CA VAL A 48 19.46 4.55 -10.98
C VAL A 48 18.15 4.40 -10.21
N GLY A 49 17.66 5.48 -9.59
CA GLY A 49 16.42 5.48 -8.81
C GLY A 49 15.21 5.08 -9.66
N ARG A 50 15.04 5.67 -10.85
CA ARG A 50 13.92 5.35 -11.76
C ARG A 50 13.96 3.90 -12.24
N THR A 51 15.14 3.40 -12.59
CA THR A 51 15.33 2.00 -12.97
C THR A 51 14.97 1.06 -11.82
N THR A 52 15.44 1.38 -10.61
CA THR A 52 15.16 0.61 -9.40
C THR A 52 13.68 0.61 -9.05
N ALA A 53 13.01 1.76 -9.14
CA ALA A 53 11.57 1.90 -8.91
C ALA A 53 10.76 1.01 -9.89
N SER A 54 11.12 1.00 -11.17
CA SER A 54 10.48 0.15 -12.18
C SER A 54 10.63 -1.34 -11.84
N VAL A 55 11.84 -1.79 -11.51
CA VAL A 55 12.11 -3.20 -11.18
C VAL A 55 11.38 -3.63 -9.89
N ILE A 56 11.43 -2.80 -8.85
CA ILE A 56 10.73 -3.09 -7.59
C ILE A 56 9.22 -3.17 -7.84
N GLY A 57 8.67 -2.19 -8.57
CA GLY A 57 7.23 -2.15 -8.86
C GLY A 57 6.74 -3.37 -9.63
N ALA A 58 7.52 -3.84 -10.60
CA ALA A 58 7.24 -5.07 -11.32
C ALA A 58 7.26 -6.32 -10.41
N ARG A 59 8.15 -6.37 -9.41
CA ARG A 59 8.26 -7.50 -8.48
C ARG A 59 7.18 -7.53 -7.42
N ILE A 60 6.77 -6.37 -6.90
CA ILE A 60 5.79 -6.28 -5.81
C ILE A 60 4.35 -6.07 -6.30
N GLY A 61 4.15 -5.89 -7.61
CA GLY A 61 2.83 -5.70 -8.21
C GLY A 61 2.16 -4.37 -7.89
N GLN A 62 2.91 -3.40 -7.35
CA GLN A 62 2.43 -2.07 -7.01
C GLN A 62 3.35 -1.01 -7.61
N PRO A 63 2.82 0.12 -8.12
CA PRO A 63 3.64 1.18 -8.68
C PRO A 63 4.60 1.75 -7.63
N VAL A 64 5.85 2.01 -8.04
CA VAL A 64 6.82 2.78 -7.26
C VAL A 64 7.12 4.06 -8.02
N VAL A 65 6.76 5.20 -7.45
CA VAL A 65 6.83 6.52 -8.10
C VAL A 65 8.08 7.25 -7.63
N ALA A 66 9.00 7.53 -8.55
CA ALA A 66 10.20 8.31 -8.29
C ALA A 66 9.89 9.81 -8.18
N GLU A 67 10.20 10.41 -7.03
CA GLU A 67 10.07 11.85 -6.76
C GLU A 67 11.42 12.48 -6.43
N ASN A 68 11.86 13.46 -7.23
CA ASN A 68 13.08 14.21 -6.93
C ASN A 68 12.81 15.29 -5.87
N ARG A 69 13.57 15.25 -4.77
CA ARG A 69 13.53 16.24 -3.68
C ARG A 69 14.97 16.67 -3.35
N GLY A 70 15.55 17.46 -4.24
CA GLY A 70 16.93 17.95 -4.09
C GLY A 70 17.07 19.12 -3.12
N GLY A 71 18.32 19.39 -2.74
CA GLY A 71 18.75 20.57 -1.98
C GLY A 71 19.42 20.24 -0.64
N ALA A 72 20.18 21.19 -0.09
CA ALA A 72 20.94 21.05 1.16
C ALA A 72 21.77 19.75 1.25
N GLY A 73 22.48 19.39 0.17
CA GLY A 73 23.27 18.16 0.11
C GLY A 73 22.47 16.85 0.22
N GLY A 74 21.15 16.91 0.06
CA GLY A 74 20.24 15.77 0.18
C GLY A 74 19.38 15.77 1.45
N ASN A 75 19.64 16.69 2.38
CA ASN A 75 18.90 16.75 3.65
C ASN A 75 17.40 17.02 3.46
N ILE A 76 17.01 17.80 2.45
CA ILE A 76 15.59 18.05 2.13
C ILE A 76 14.87 16.75 1.72
N GLY A 77 15.53 15.92 0.91
CA GLY A 77 14.98 14.62 0.51
C GLY A 77 14.92 13.64 1.69
N ALA A 78 15.94 13.64 2.55
CA ALA A 78 15.95 12.83 3.76
C ALA A 78 14.83 13.22 4.73
N GLU A 79 14.61 14.52 4.94
CA GLU A 79 13.51 15.03 5.75
C GLU A 79 12.14 14.64 5.16
N ALA A 80 11.98 14.75 3.84
CA ALA A 80 10.76 14.32 3.16
C ALA A 80 10.50 12.82 3.34
N ALA A 81 11.54 11.99 3.36
CA ALA A 81 11.44 10.54 3.59
C ALA A 81 11.04 10.25 5.04
N ALA A 82 11.61 10.96 6.01
CA ALA A 82 11.29 10.79 7.43
C ALA A 82 9.83 11.16 7.77
N LYS A 83 9.16 11.97 6.94
CA LYS A 83 7.76 12.41 7.13
C LYS A 83 6.75 11.63 6.27
N SER A 84 7.16 10.57 5.55
CA SER A 84 6.32 9.85 4.56
C SER A 84 5.62 8.60 5.10
#